data_AF-A0A7K4SER3-F1
#
_entry.id   AF-A0A7K4SER3-F1
#
_cell.length_a   1.000
_cell.length_b   1.000
_cell.length_c   1.000
_cell.angle_alpha   90.00
_cell.angle_beta   90.00
_cell.angle_gamma   90.00
#
_symmetry.space_group_name_H-M   'P 1'
#
loop_
_entity.id
_entity.type
_entity.pdbx_description
1 polymer ?
#
loop_
_entity_poly.entity_id
_entity_poly.type
_entity_poly.pdbx_seq_one_letter_code
_entity_poly.pdbx_strand_id
1 'polypeptide(L)'
;RGRLKIAVSAMAARCRLAARFHHVHGANVLLDASATRATRVRSFAHGLCFSQEPLAPGQPFLVEIEEKELGWCGHLRVGLTALDPQSLDVVPEYSLPDLVNMGDTWVFAITRSHNRVAVDREEVPAQGPPREPFPLIERLRIPRDTLVGRSRPGRYSHILDDLYKMNVLPATARRSRIGVLYVPQPDGTADMHILINGEDMGPSARRLPTTRPLYAVIDVFASTKSVRVIPVEYGFPSLQTLCRQVIQQHIVHRLAIDGLDLPLPLRSFCQHE
;
A
#
# COMPACT_ATOMS: atom_id res chain seq x y z
N ARG A 1 32.43 1.23 11.19
CA ARG A 1 31.92 1.36 9.80
C ARG A 1 31.46 0.03 9.17
N GLY A 2 32.06 -1.12 9.49
CA GLY A 2 31.65 -2.44 8.94
C GLY A 2 30.31 -2.99 9.45
N ARG A 3 30.02 -2.91 10.77
CA ARG A 3 28.77 -3.44 11.36
C ARG A 3 27.50 -2.73 10.87
N LEU A 4 27.56 -1.42 10.65
CA LEU A 4 26.41 -0.63 10.16
C LEU A 4 26.06 -1.00 8.70
N LYS A 5 27.06 -1.22 7.83
CA LYS A 5 26.84 -1.63 6.44
C LYS A 5 26.20 -3.01 6.32
N ILE A 6 26.62 -3.96 7.17
CA ILE A 6 26.06 -5.32 7.22
C ILE A 6 24.60 -5.29 7.70
N ALA A 7 24.30 -4.51 8.75
CA ALA A 7 22.94 -4.36 9.26
C ALA A 7 21.98 -3.73 8.22
N VAL A 8 22.43 -2.68 7.52
CA VAL A 8 21.64 -2.04 6.44
C VAL A 8 21.41 -2.99 5.26
N SER A 9 22.42 -3.78 4.86
CA SER A 9 22.28 -4.77 3.78
C SER A 9 21.33 -5.90 4.14
N ALA A 10 21.36 -6.39 5.39
CA ALA A 10 20.46 -7.43 5.86
C ALA A 10 19.02 -6.93 5.97
N MET A 11 18.82 -5.69 6.44
CA MET A 11 17.51 -5.03 6.49
C MET A 11 16.93 -4.84 5.08
N ALA A 12 17.72 -4.33 4.14
CA ALA A 12 17.31 -4.15 2.75
C ALA A 12 16.98 -5.49 2.05
N ALA A 13 17.74 -6.55 2.32
CA ALA A 13 17.45 -7.88 1.80
C ALA A 13 16.14 -8.45 2.35
N ARG A 14 15.85 -8.25 3.65
CA ARG A 14 14.58 -8.65 4.27
C ARG A 14 13.39 -7.84 3.75
N CYS A 15 13.53 -6.52 3.57
CA CYS A 15 12.51 -5.68 2.93
C CYS A 15 12.22 -6.12 1.49
N ARG A 16 13.24 -6.56 0.74
CA ARG A 16 13.07 -7.07 -0.64
C ARG A 16 12.34 -8.40 -0.70
N LEU A 17 12.58 -9.31 0.25
CA LEU A 17 11.87 -10.59 0.33
C LEU A 17 10.42 -10.41 0.77
N ALA A 18 10.17 -9.49 1.71
CA ALA A 18 8.82 -9.17 2.17
C ALA A 18 7.97 -8.39 1.14
N ALA A 19 8.59 -7.90 0.06
CA ALA A 19 7.92 -7.18 -1.04
C ALA A 19 7.60 -8.10 -2.23
N ARG A 20 7.18 -9.34 -1.96
CA ARG A 20 6.84 -10.35 -2.99
C ARG A 20 5.52 -11.04 -2.67
N PHE A 21 4.86 -11.51 -3.71
CA PHE A 21 3.72 -12.41 -3.61
C PHE A 21 4.20 -13.84 -3.34
N HIS A 22 3.42 -14.57 -2.55
CA HIS A 22 3.59 -15.99 -2.32
C HIS A 22 3.34 -16.77 -3.61
N HIS A 23 4.04 -17.89 -3.80
CA HIS A 23 3.84 -18.76 -4.96
C HIS A 23 2.49 -19.49 -4.95
N VAL A 24 1.90 -19.70 -3.77
CA VAL A 24 0.50 -20.11 -3.64
C VAL A 24 -0.41 -18.90 -3.89
N HIS A 25 -1.24 -18.98 -4.92
CA HIS A 25 -2.17 -17.94 -5.34
C HIS A 25 -3.37 -18.56 -6.08
N GLY A 26 -4.38 -17.74 -6.37
CA GLY A 26 -5.58 -18.17 -7.09
C GLY A 26 -5.26 -18.65 -8.51
N ALA A 27 -6.12 -19.53 -9.03
CA ALA A 27 -5.93 -20.22 -10.31
C ALA A 27 -5.86 -19.29 -11.53
N ASN A 28 -6.41 -18.07 -11.43
CA ASN A 28 -6.39 -17.08 -12.51
C ASN A 28 -5.28 -16.04 -12.35
N VAL A 29 -4.36 -16.21 -11.40
CA VAL A 29 -3.23 -15.30 -11.20
C VAL A 29 -1.98 -15.83 -11.90
N LEU A 30 -1.29 -14.94 -12.60
CA LEU A 30 0.05 -15.15 -13.11
C LEU A 30 1.00 -14.15 -12.43
N LEU A 31 2.02 -14.68 -11.76
CA LEU A 31 3.09 -13.88 -11.18
C LEU A 31 4.21 -13.62 -12.21
N ASP A 32 4.85 -12.45 -12.15
CA ASP A 32 6.09 -12.21 -12.89
C ASP A 32 7.29 -12.98 -12.31
N ALA A 33 8.41 -13.01 -13.02
CA ALA A 33 9.60 -13.79 -12.61
C ALA A 33 10.15 -13.38 -11.23
N SER A 34 9.96 -12.12 -10.82
CA SER A 34 10.37 -11.63 -9.51
C SER A 34 9.29 -11.83 -8.43
N ALA A 35 8.12 -12.35 -8.78
CA ALA A 35 6.94 -12.43 -7.92
C ALA A 35 6.56 -11.09 -7.29
N THR A 36 6.76 -9.98 -8.01
CA THR A 36 6.39 -8.64 -7.56
C THR A 36 5.15 -8.12 -8.27
N ARG A 37 4.76 -8.69 -9.41
CA ARG A 37 3.51 -8.36 -10.12
C ARG A 37 2.60 -9.58 -10.14
N ALA A 38 1.35 -9.39 -9.75
CA ALA A 38 0.27 -10.35 -9.93
C ALA A 38 -0.67 -9.85 -11.03
N THR A 39 -0.91 -10.66 -12.05
CA THR A 39 -1.81 -10.35 -13.16
C THR A 39 -2.90 -11.39 -13.24
N ARG A 40 -4.17 -10.97 -13.19
CA ARG A 40 -5.28 -11.88 -13.41
C ARG A 40 -5.42 -12.16 -14.91
N VAL A 41 -5.24 -13.41 -15.33
CA VAL A 41 -5.23 -13.78 -16.75
C VAL A 41 -6.61 -14.08 -17.31
N ARG A 42 -7.58 -14.49 -16.46
CA ARG A 42 -8.94 -14.89 -16.88
C ARG A 42 -10.00 -14.48 -15.85
N SER A 43 -11.26 -14.44 -16.28
CA SER A 43 -12.44 -14.17 -15.45
C SER A 43 -12.33 -12.85 -14.66
N PHE A 44 -13.21 -12.67 -13.67
CA PHE A 44 -13.18 -11.62 -12.66
C PHE A 44 -12.80 -12.13 -11.25
N ALA A 45 -12.66 -13.45 -11.10
CA ALA A 45 -12.48 -14.19 -9.83
C ALA A 45 -11.19 -15.04 -9.82
N HIS A 46 -10.97 -15.80 -8.74
CA HIS A 46 -9.74 -16.56 -8.46
C HIS A 46 -8.48 -15.68 -8.51
N GLY A 47 -8.59 -14.46 -7.99
CA GLY A 47 -7.55 -13.43 -7.99
C GLY A 47 -6.74 -13.34 -6.70
N LEU A 48 -6.93 -14.26 -5.76
CA LEU A 48 -6.28 -14.25 -4.44
C LEU A 48 -4.76 -14.38 -4.53
N CYS A 49 -4.06 -13.52 -3.82
CA CYS A 49 -2.62 -13.51 -3.68
C CYS A 49 -2.29 -13.26 -2.21
N PHE A 50 -1.16 -13.81 -1.74
CA PHE A 50 -0.69 -13.64 -0.37
C PHE A 50 0.69 -12.97 -0.34
N SER A 51 1.08 -12.35 0.78
CA SER A 51 2.48 -11.96 0.96
C SER A 51 3.37 -13.20 1.04
N GLN A 52 4.57 -13.14 0.47
CA GLN A 52 5.53 -14.25 0.51
C GLN A 52 5.95 -14.62 1.94
N GLU A 53 6.04 -13.63 2.82
CA GLU A 53 6.41 -13.79 4.22
C GLU A 53 5.32 -13.19 5.11
N PRO A 54 5.19 -13.64 6.36
CA PRO A 54 4.32 -12.96 7.31
C PRO A 54 4.83 -11.55 7.60
N LEU A 55 3.90 -10.62 7.80
CA LEU A 55 4.23 -9.22 8.05
C LEU A 55 4.75 -9.04 9.48
N ALA A 56 5.78 -8.20 9.63
CA ALA A 56 6.17 -7.71 10.94
C ALA A 56 5.17 -6.65 11.45
N PRO A 57 5.09 -6.42 12.77
CA PRO A 57 4.28 -5.35 13.32
C PRO A 57 4.59 -3.99 12.68
N GLY A 58 3.54 -3.30 12.23
CA GLY A 58 3.63 -2.01 11.57
C GLY A 58 4.14 -2.04 10.13
N GLN A 59 4.48 -3.21 9.59
CA GLN A 59 4.97 -3.41 8.22
C GLN A 59 3.85 -3.33 7.19
N PRO A 60 3.81 -2.33 6.29
CA PRO A 60 2.85 -2.31 5.20
C PRO A 60 3.26 -3.31 4.11
N PHE A 61 2.29 -4.09 3.67
CA PHE A 61 2.32 -4.72 2.37
C PHE A 61 1.59 -3.81 1.38
N LEU A 62 2.36 -3.09 0.55
CA LEU A 62 1.85 -2.05 -0.34
C LEU A 62 1.82 -2.55 -1.79
N VAL A 63 0.71 -2.34 -2.48
CA VAL A 63 0.54 -2.65 -3.91
C VAL A 63 0.09 -1.43 -4.70
N GLU A 64 0.60 -1.26 -5.92
CA GLU A 64 0.13 -0.29 -6.92
C GLU A 64 -0.72 -1.00 -7.97
N ILE A 65 -1.87 -0.42 -8.32
CA ILE A 65 -2.71 -0.91 -9.42
C ILE A 65 -2.08 -0.51 -10.76
N GLU A 66 -1.54 -1.48 -11.50
CA GLU A 66 -0.87 -1.22 -12.78
C GLU A 66 -1.86 -1.15 -13.95
N GLU A 67 -2.86 -2.03 -13.96
CA GLU A 67 -3.82 -2.18 -15.05
C GLU A 67 -5.25 -2.40 -14.53
N LYS A 68 -6.21 -1.90 -15.29
CA LYS A 68 -7.65 -2.10 -15.10
C LYS A 68 -8.20 -2.88 -16.29
N GLU A 69 -9.23 -3.68 -16.06
CA GLU A 69 -9.95 -4.40 -17.10
C GLU A 69 -11.33 -3.74 -17.30
N LEU A 70 -11.62 -3.36 -18.55
CA LEU A 70 -12.91 -2.78 -18.92
C LEU A 70 -14.00 -3.86 -18.93
N GLY A 71 -15.25 -3.47 -18.67
CA GLY A 71 -16.40 -4.38 -18.68
C GLY A 71 -16.67 -5.10 -17.36
N TRP A 72 -15.79 -4.98 -16.35
CA TRP A 72 -16.02 -5.49 -15.00
C TRP A 72 -16.30 -4.36 -14.00
N CYS A 73 -17.25 -4.59 -13.10
CA CYS A 73 -17.58 -3.68 -12.00
C CYS A 73 -17.15 -4.27 -10.67
N GLY A 74 -16.51 -3.47 -9.83
CA GLY A 74 -16.01 -3.90 -8.51
C GLY A 74 -14.60 -3.40 -8.24
N HIS A 75 -14.17 -3.58 -6.99
CA HIS A 75 -12.93 -3.00 -6.46
C HIS A 75 -11.94 -4.07 -6.01
N LEU A 76 -10.66 -3.71 -5.98
CA LEU A 76 -9.63 -4.50 -5.30
C LEU A 76 -10.07 -4.79 -3.87
N ARG A 77 -9.79 -6.00 -3.37
CA ARG A 77 -10.00 -6.33 -1.94
C ARG A 77 -8.65 -6.60 -1.29
N VAL A 78 -8.50 -6.20 -0.04
CA VAL A 78 -7.26 -6.31 0.71
C VAL A 78 -7.54 -6.68 2.16
N GLY A 79 -6.62 -7.37 2.80
CA GLY A 79 -6.78 -7.78 4.18
C GLY A 79 -5.56 -8.48 4.76
N LEU A 80 -5.77 -9.09 5.92
CA LEU A 80 -4.82 -9.97 6.57
C LEU A 80 -5.44 -11.35 6.81
N THR A 81 -4.61 -12.38 6.87
CA THR A 81 -5.00 -13.72 7.29
C THR A 81 -3.96 -14.32 8.24
N ALA A 82 -4.41 -15.09 9.24
CA ALA A 82 -3.54 -15.91 10.08
C ALA A 82 -3.38 -17.35 9.54
N LEU A 83 -3.95 -17.63 8.36
CA LEU A 83 -3.75 -18.89 7.64
C LEU A 83 -2.40 -18.83 6.93
N ASP A 84 -1.58 -19.89 7.08
CA ASP A 84 -0.35 -20.03 6.31
C ASP A 84 -0.71 -20.35 4.84
N PRO A 85 -0.33 -19.52 3.84
CA PRO A 85 -0.61 -19.80 2.44
C PRO A 85 -0.11 -21.17 1.98
N GLN A 86 0.97 -21.69 2.56
CA GLN A 86 1.52 -23.01 2.24
C GLN A 86 0.61 -24.16 2.69
N SER A 87 -0.24 -23.92 3.69
CA SER A 87 -1.16 -24.91 4.24
C SER A 87 -2.47 -25.03 3.46
N LEU A 88 -2.69 -24.16 2.47
CA LEU A 88 -3.88 -24.19 1.63
C LEU A 88 -3.72 -25.25 0.53
N ASP A 89 -4.50 -26.33 0.60
CA ASP A 89 -4.57 -27.33 -0.47
C ASP A 89 -5.10 -26.72 -1.79
N VAL A 90 -6.14 -25.88 -1.66
CA VAL A 90 -6.75 -25.16 -2.78
C VAL A 90 -7.05 -23.73 -2.33
N VAL A 91 -6.59 -22.76 -3.12
CA VAL A 91 -6.94 -21.36 -2.89
C VAL A 91 -8.40 -21.14 -3.33
N PRO A 92 -9.27 -20.63 -2.43
CA PRO A 92 -10.68 -20.41 -2.76
C PRO A 92 -10.88 -19.43 -3.93
N GLU A 93 -12.10 -19.43 -4.48
CA GLU A 93 -12.45 -18.58 -5.62
C GLU A 93 -12.51 -17.10 -5.23
N TYR A 94 -13.10 -16.78 -4.07
CA TYR A 94 -13.28 -15.43 -3.59
C TYR A 94 -12.65 -15.23 -2.21
N SER A 95 -12.09 -14.04 -1.98
CA SER A 95 -11.77 -13.61 -0.61
C SER A 95 -13.01 -13.49 0.28
N LEU A 96 -14.12 -13.03 -0.30
CA LEU A 96 -15.40 -12.82 0.36
C LEU A 96 -16.50 -13.59 -0.39
N PRO A 97 -17.25 -14.49 0.27
CA PRO A 97 -17.12 -14.87 1.68
C PRO A 97 -16.11 -16.00 1.94
N ASP A 98 -15.65 -16.73 0.91
CA ASP A 98 -15.04 -18.06 1.08
C ASP A 98 -13.81 -18.07 1.99
N LEU A 99 -12.80 -17.24 1.70
CA LEU A 99 -11.58 -17.19 2.51
C LEU A 99 -11.86 -16.70 3.94
N VAL A 100 -12.77 -15.73 4.10
CA VAL A 100 -13.19 -15.26 5.44
C VAL A 100 -13.92 -16.35 6.22
N ASN A 101 -14.74 -17.16 5.57
CA ASN A 101 -15.46 -18.28 6.18
C ASN A 101 -14.54 -19.43 6.61
N MET A 102 -13.32 -19.52 6.07
CA MET A 102 -12.28 -20.44 6.57
C MET A 102 -11.75 -20.03 7.94
N GLY A 103 -12.07 -18.82 8.41
CA GLY A 103 -11.68 -18.29 9.71
C GLY A 103 -10.38 -17.48 9.65
N ASP A 104 -10.16 -16.71 10.72
CA ASP A 104 -8.92 -15.95 10.97
C ASP A 104 -8.43 -15.12 9.78
N THR A 105 -9.38 -14.57 9.03
CA THR A 105 -9.12 -13.77 7.85
C THR A 105 -10.02 -12.54 7.85
N TRP A 106 -9.42 -11.37 7.59
CA TRP A 106 -10.08 -10.07 7.62
C TRP A 106 -9.81 -9.35 6.31
N VAL A 107 -10.74 -9.43 5.35
CA VAL A 107 -10.60 -8.82 4.02
C VAL A 107 -11.73 -7.84 3.75
N PHE A 108 -11.39 -6.71 3.15
CA PHE A 108 -12.34 -5.63 2.82
C PHE A 108 -12.19 -5.22 1.36
N ALA A 109 -13.32 -4.91 0.73
CA ALA A 109 -13.31 -4.25 -0.57
C ALA A 109 -12.88 -2.79 -0.40
N ILE A 110 -11.93 -2.33 -1.23
CA ILE A 110 -11.46 -0.95 -1.16
C ILE A 110 -12.56 0.00 -1.64
N THR A 111 -13.10 0.74 -0.68
CA THR A 111 -14.01 1.86 -0.91
C THR A 111 -13.47 3.09 -0.20
N ARG A 112 -13.97 4.28 -0.56
CA ARG A 112 -13.53 5.53 0.06
C ARG A 112 -13.97 5.66 1.53
N SER A 113 -15.09 5.06 1.92
CA SER A 113 -15.79 5.41 3.17
C SER A 113 -16.01 4.25 4.15
N HIS A 114 -15.96 2.99 3.69
CA HIS A 114 -16.40 1.84 4.50
C HIS A 114 -15.25 1.03 5.13
N ASN A 115 -14.01 1.51 5.04
CA ASN A 115 -12.85 0.82 5.60
C ASN A 115 -12.48 1.29 7.02
N ARG A 116 -13.24 2.23 7.61
CA ARG A 116 -13.08 2.64 9.01
C ARG A 116 -14.07 1.86 9.87
N VAL A 117 -13.62 1.19 10.92
CA VAL A 117 -14.53 0.67 11.96
C VAL A 117 -15.06 1.86 12.76
N ALA A 118 -16.38 2.00 12.85
CA ALA A 118 -17.00 3.02 13.70
C ALA A 118 -16.53 2.85 15.14
N VAL A 119 -16.01 3.93 15.73
CA VAL A 119 -15.61 3.95 17.14
C VAL A 119 -16.81 4.48 17.92
N ASP A 120 -17.22 3.80 19.00
CA ASP A 120 -18.21 4.31 19.98
C ASP A 120 -17.68 5.52 20.80
N ARG A 121 -16.64 6.20 20.31
CA ARG A 121 -16.07 7.40 20.90
C ARG A 121 -15.97 8.44 19.81
N GLU A 122 -16.62 9.58 20.04
CA GLU A 122 -16.46 10.79 19.22
C GLU A 122 -14.97 11.17 19.18
N GLU A 123 -14.29 10.83 18.08
CA GLU A 123 -12.97 11.36 17.80
C GLU A 123 -13.13 12.80 17.30
N VAL A 124 -12.63 13.75 18.09
CA VAL A 124 -12.51 15.15 17.71
C VAL A 124 -11.66 15.21 16.42
N PRO A 125 -12.13 15.86 15.33
CA PRO A 125 -11.37 15.89 14.09
C PRO A 125 -10.03 16.59 14.34
N ALA A 126 -8.94 15.84 14.23
CA ALA A 126 -7.60 16.38 14.35
C ALA A 126 -7.33 17.32 13.17
N GLN A 127 -7.58 18.62 13.36
CA GLN A 127 -7.00 19.67 12.53
C GLN A 127 -5.50 19.75 12.84
N GLY A 128 -4.73 18.83 12.26
CA GLY A 128 -3.27 18.83 12.34
C GLY A 128 -2.65 19.93 11.45
N PRO A 129 -1.45 20.42 11.81
CA PRO A 129 -0.73 21.46 11.06
C PRO A 129 -0.31 20.98 9.65
N PRO A 130 0.20 21.87 8.77
CA PRO A 130 0.42 21.55 7.35
C PRO A 130 1.43 20.42 7.13
N ARG A 131 1.01 19.42 6.33
CA ARG A 131 1.81 18.41 5.58
C ARG A 131 3.19 18.07 6.15
N GLU A 132 3.22 17.25 7.20
CA GLU A 132 4.44 16.53 7.54
C GLU A 132 4.80 15.48 6.45
N PRO A 133 6.10 15.22 6.18
CA PRO A 133 6.55 14.28 5.15
C PRO A 133 6.29 12.79 5.47
N PHE A 134 5.68 12.50 6.62
CA PHE A 134 5.37 11.15 7.08
C PHE A 134 3.93 11.14 7.61
N PRO A 135 2.98 10.39 7.04
CA PRO A 135 1.76 10.06 7.76
C PRO A 135 2.14 9.31 9.05
N LEU A 136 1.58 9.76 10.16
CA LEU A 136 1.73 9.09 11.46
C LEU A 136 0.58 8.09 11.59
N ILE A 137 0.88 6.80 11.42
CA ILE A 137 -0.10 5.72 11.68
C ILE A 137 0.13 5.24 13.10
N GLU A 138 -0.63 5.77 14.05
CA GLU A 138 -0.64 5.53 15.50
C GLU A 138 0.70 5.73 16.27
N ARG A 139 1.86 5.46 15.65
CA ARG A 139 3.27 5.70 16.05
C ARG A 139 4.28 5.41 14.91
N LEU A 140 3.86 4.86 13.77
CA LEU A 140 4.72 4.47 12.65
C LEU A 140 4.96 5.64 11.69
N ARG A 141 6.23 5.95 11.42
CA ARG A 141 6.63 6.92 10.39
C ARG A 141 6.92 6.18 9.08
N ILE A 142 5.94 6.13 8.20
CA ILE A 142 6.12 5.54 6.87
C ILE A 142 6.43 6.68 5.88
N PRO A 143 7.52 6.61 5.10
CA PRO A 143 7.83 7.66 4.12
C PRO A 143 6.68 7.85 3.13
N ARG A 144 6.08 9.04 3.12
CA ARG A 144 4.88 9.34 2.31
C ARG A 144 5.13 9.14 0.82
N ASP A 145 6.35 9.40 0.37
CA ASP A 145 6.76 9.21 -1.02
C ASP A 145 6.58 7.77 -1.50
N THR A 146 6.83 6.76 -0.66
CA THR A 146 6.58 5.35 -1.01
C THR A 146 5.10 4.98 -1.00
N LEU A 147 4.27 5.68 -0.23
CA LEU A 147 2.84 5.36 -0.06
C LEU A 147 1.92 5.99 -1.11
N VAL A 148 2.37 7.03 -1.81
CA VAL A 148 1.56 7.73 -2.81
C VAL A 148 2.11 7.44 -4.21
N GLY A 149 1.23 7.17 -5.18
CA GLY A 149 1.58 7.00 -6.60
C GLY A 149 2.34 8.19 -7.23
N ARG A 150 2.41 9.34 -6.51
CA ARG A 150 3.18 10.54 -6.84
C ARG A 150 4.68 10.33 -7.01
N SER A 151 5.27 9.31 -6.39
CA SER A 151 6.72 9.05 -6.48
C SER A 151 7.22 8.65 -7.87
N ARG A 152 6.34 8.51 -8.87
CA ARG A 152 6.75 8.49 -10.28
C ARG A 152 6.41 9.85 -10.91
N PRO A 153 7.39 10.73 -11.19
CA PRO A 153 7.12 12.04 -11.76
C PRO A 153 6.52 11.85 -13.16
N GLY A 154 5.32 12.39 -13.36
CA GLY A 154 4.57 12.28 -14.61
C GLY A 154 3.82 13.56 -14.91
N ARG A 155 3.39 13.74 -16.16
CA ARG A 155 2.79 14.99 -16.66
C ARG A 155 1.61 15.51 -15.81
N TYR A 156 0.92 14.60 -15.12
CA TYR A 156 -0.24 14.90 -14.29
C TYR A 156 -0.14 14.31 -12.86
N SER A 157 1.05 13.89 -12.42
CA SER A 157 1.20 13.29 -11.08
C SER A 157 0.83 14.27 -9.96
N HIS A 158 1.04 15.58 -10.19
CA HIS A 158 0.77 16.62 -9.21
C HIS A 158 -0.72 16.83 -8.89
N ILE A 159 -1.63 16.57 -9.84
CA ILE A 159 -3.09 16.72 -9.63
C ILE A 159 -3.77 15.45 -9.09
N LEU A 160 -3.06 14.31 -9.00
CA LEU A 160 -3.71 13.04 -8.65
C LEU A 160 -4.40 13.06 -7.28
N ASP A 161 -3.79 13.61 -6.21
CA ASP A 161 -4.50 13.63 -4.92
C ASP A 161 -5.70 14.57 -4.96
N ASP A 162 -5.64 15.67 -5.70
CA ASP A 162 -6.78 16.58 -5.78
C ASP A 162 -7.93 15.87 -6.49
N LEU A 163 -7.64 15.10 -7.55
CA LEU A 163 -8.64 14.27 -8.20
C LEU A 163 -9.19 13.15 -7.29
N TYR A 164 -8.36 12.55 -6.43
CA TYR A 164 -8.82 11.56 -5.45
C TYR A 164 -9.69 12.19 -4.34
N LYS A 165 -9.30 13.37 -3.84
CA LYS A 165 -10.01 14.14 -2.81
C LYS A 165 -11.32 14.74 -3.32
N MET A 166 -11.33 15.23 -4.56
CA MET A 166 -12.52 15.78 -5.22
C MET A 166 -13.45 14.69 -5.78
N ASN A 167 -13.17 13.42 -5.50
CA ASN A 167 -13.98 12.28 -5.95
C ASN A 167 -14.04 12.08 -7.48
N VAL A 168 -13.15 12.73 -8.23
CA VAL A 168 -13.06 12.56 -9.68
C VAL A 168 -12.47 11.20 -10.04
N LEU A 169 -11.50 10.71 -9.26
CA LEU A 169 -10.94 9.36 -9.41
C LEU A 169 -11.39 8.44 -8.26
N PRO A 170 -11.71 7.16 -8.54
CA PRO A 170 -12.00 6.18 -7.50
C PRO A 170 -10.75 5.79 -6.72
N ALA A 171 -10.90 5.35 -5.47
CA ALA A 171 -9.79 4.88 -4.62
C ALA A 171 -8.98 3.71 -5.23
N THR A 172 -9.58 2.97 -6.18
CA THR A 172 -8.95 1.86 -6.92
C THR A 172 -8.67 2.21 -8.38
N ALA A 173 -8.39 3.47 -8.69
CA ALA A 173 -7.97 3.88 -10.02
C ALA A 173 -6.59 3.29 -10.36
N ARG A 174 -6.24 3.30 -11.64
CA ARG A 174 -4.87 2.99 -12.06
C ARG A 174 -3.89 3.94 -11.35
N ARG A 175 -2.75 3.43 -10.90
CA ARG A 175 -1.75 4.11 -10.05
C ARG A 175 -2.16 4.36 -8.60
N SER A 176 -3.36 3.96 -8.18
CA SER A 176 -3.68 3.96 -6.76
C SER A 176 -2.77 2.96 -6.04
N ARG A 177 -2.26 3.36 -4.88
CA ARG A 177 -1.45 2.52 -3.99
C ARG A 177 -2.26 2.16 -2.76
N ILE A 178 -2.44 0.86 -2.57
CA ILE A 178 -3.23 0.29 -1.48
C ILE A 178 -2.29 -0.51 -0.59
N GLY A 179 -2.32 -0.26 0.71
CA GLY A 179 -1.51 -0.97 1.69
C GLY A 179 -2.36 -1.62 2.77
N VAL A 180 -1.81 -2.65 3.39
CA VAL A 180 -2.34 -3.23 4.63
C VAL A 180 -1.22 -3.50 5.60
N LEU A 181 -1.47 -3.24 6.88
CA LEU A 181 -0.57 -3.53 7.99
C LEU A 181 -1.38 -3.84 9.24
N TYR A 182 -0.71 -4.31 10.29
CA TYR A 182 -1.30 -4.39 11.63
C TYR A 182 -0.44 -3.66 12.65
N VAL A 183 -1.09 -3.09 13.66
CA VAL A 183 -0.49 -2.39 14.79
C VAL A 183 -0.82 -3.14 16.07
N PRO A 184 0.16 -3.65 16.82
CA PRO A 184 -0.07 -4.31 18.11
C PRO A 184 -0.68 -3.36 19.13
N GLN A 185 -1.61 -3.88 19.92
CA GLN A 185 -2.31 -3.19 21.00
C GLN A 185 -1.80 -3.65 22.38
N PRO A 186 -1.96 -2.82 23.43
CA PRO A 186 -1.47 -3.16 24.78
C PRO A 186 -2.10 -4.42 25.40
N ASP A 187 -3.28 -4.81 24.91
CA ASP A 187 -4.02 -6.01 25.37
C ASP A 187 -3.48 -7.31 24.76
N GLY A 188 -2.40 -7.25 23.98
CA GLY A 188 -1.81 -8.40 23.29
C GLY A 188 -2.51 -8.74 21.98
N THR A 189 -3.49 -7.97 21.53
CA THR A 189 -4.09 -8.10 20.20
C THR A 189 -3.47 -7.14 19.19
N ALA A 190 -3.97 -7.10 17.96
CA ALA A 190 -3.58 -6.12 16.97
C ALA A 190 -4.78 -5.53 16.21
N ASP A 191 -4.60 -4.31 15.73
CA ASP A 191 -5.55 -3.63 14.86
C ASP A 191 -5.01 -3.62 13.43
N MET A 192 -5.83 -3.99 12.47
CA MET A 192 -5.50 -3.96 11.04
C MET A 192 -5.84 -2.59 10.46
N HIS A 193 -4.91 -1.99 9.73
CA HIS A 193 -5.09 -0.70 9.06
C HIS A 193 -4.96 -0.87 7.56
N ILE A 194 -5.80 -0.16 6.81
CA ILE A 194 -5.73 -0.05 5.35
C ILE A 194 -5.19 1.32 4.99
N LEU A 195 -4.19 1.35 4.10
CA LEU A 195 -3.63 2.57 3.54
C LEU A 195 -4.16 2.78 2.12
N ILE A 196 -4.63 3.98 1.80
CA ILE A 196 -5.06 4.35 0.45
C ILE A 196 -4.34 5.62 0.05
N ASN A 197 -3.45 5.54 -0.93
CA ASN A 197 -2.69 6.67 -1.47
C ASN A 197 -2.02 7.53 -0.37
N GLY A 198 -1.41 6.87 0.62
CA GLY A 198 -0.73 7.52 1.74
C GLY A 198 -1.64 8.09 2.83
N GLU A 199 -2.95 7.89 2.75
CA GLU A 199 -3.89 8.15 3.83
C GLU A 199 -4.18 6.86 4.62
N ASP A 200 -4.15 6.96 5.94
CA ASP A 200 -4.59 5.88 6.82
C ASP A 200 -6.12 5.90 6.98
N MET A 201 -6.74 4.75 6.74
CA MET A 201 -8.16 4.57 6.98
C MET A 201 -8.46 4.29 8.46
N GLY A 202 -7.45 4.16 9.32
CA GLY A 202 -7.63 3.79 10.72
C GLY A 202 -7.92 2.30 10.87
N PRO A 203 -8.30 1.85 12.08
CA PRO A 203 -8.56 0.44 12.36
C PRO A 203 -9.73 -0.10 11.53
N SER A 204 -9.43 -0.92 10.52
CA SER A 204 -10.38 -1.62 9.64
C SER A 204 -10.85 -2.94 10.24
N ALA A 205 -10.04 -3.56 11.09
CA ALA A 205 -10.43 -4.70 11.93
C ALA A 205 -9.64 -4.65 13.24
N ARG A 206 -10.25 -5.10 14.34
CA ARG A 206 -9.66 -5.05 15.67
C ARG A 206 -9.55 -6.44 16.29
N ARG A 207 -8.71 -6.54 17.30
CA ARG A 207 -8.50 -7.77 18.09
C ARG A 207 -7.99 -8.95 17.25
N LEU A 208 -7.13 -8.67 16.26
CA LEU A 208 -6.43 -9.71 15.52
C LEU A 208 -5.47 -10.47 16.46
N PRO A 209 -5.30 -11.78 16.28
CA PRO A 209 -4.38 -12.58 17.08
C PRO A 209 -2.93 -12.22 16.72
N THR A 210 -2.12 -11.90 17.73
CA THR A 210 -0.67 -11.65 17.57
C THR A 210 0.18 -12.89 17.83
N THR A 211 -0.42 -13.96 18.36
CA THR A 211 0.25 -15.24 18.65
C THR A 211 0.53 -16.07 17.41
N ARG A 212 -0.06 -15.69 16.27
CA ARG A 212 0.13 -16.35 14.98
C ARG A 212 0.68 -15.36 13.95
N PRO A 213 1.47 -15.86 12.97
CA PRO A 213 1.93 -15.03 11.85
C PRO A 213 0.73 -14.52 11.04
N LEU A 214 0.79 -13.25 10.62
CA LEU A 214 -0.23 -12.63 9.77
C LEU A 214 0.35 -12.37 8.37
N TYR A 215 -0.34 -12.84 7.34
CA TYR A 215 0.01 -12.64 5.93
C TYR A 215 -0.90 -11.59 5.30
N ALA A 216 -0.38 -10.81 4.37
CA ALA A 216 -1.20 -9.93 3.56
C ALA A 216 -2.05 -10.74 2.58
N VAL A 217 -3.29 -10.32 2.36
CA VAL A 217 -4.19 -10.88 1.35
C VAL A 217 -4.53 -9.79 0.35
N ILE A 218 -4.26 -10.05 -0.93
CA ILE A 218 -4.67 -9.19 -2.05
C ILE A 218 -5.56 -10.00 -2.97
N ASP A 219 -6.80 -9.57 -3.20
CA ASP A 219 -7.69 -10.18 -4.18
C ASP A 219 -7.77 -9.29 -5.43
N VAL A 220 -7.13 -9.74 -6.51
CA VAL A 220 -7.12 -9.08 -7.83
C VAL A 220 -8.49 -9.28 -8.50
N PHE A 221 -9.48 -8.56 -7.97
CA PHE A 221 -10.90 -8.78 -8.23
C PHE A 221 -11.49 -7.76 -9.22
N ALA A 222 -12.49 -8.22 -9.99
CA ALA A 222 -13.31 -7.41 -10.89
C ALA A 222 -12.51 -6.48 -11.81
N SER A 223 -12.70 -5.16 -11.73
CA SER A 223 -12.09 -4.18 -12.63
C SER A 223 -10.56 -4.07 -12.49
N THR A 224 -9.95 -4.69 -11.48
CA THR A 224 -8.49 -4.69 -11.29
C THR A 224 -7.86 -5.85 -12.06
N LYS A 225 -6.96 -5.54 -13.00
CA LYS A 225 -6.32 -6.54 -13.86
C LYS A 225 -4.97 -7.00 -13.32
N SER A 226 -4.15 -6.05 -12.89
CA SER A 226 -2.84 -6.36 -12.31
C SER A 226 -2.43 -5.36 -11.25
N VAL A 227 -1.66 -5.86 -10.30
CA VAL A 227 -1.09 -5.10 -9.19
C VAL A 227 0.40 -5.42 -9.07
N ARG A 228 1.18 -4.47 -8.58
CA ARG A 228 2.61 -4.63 -8.28
C ARG A 228 2.91 -4.28 -6.84
N VAL A 229 3.63 -5.14 -6.13
CA VAL A 229 4.15 -4.85 -4.79
C VAL A 229 5.17 -3.72 -4.89
N ILE A 230 5.01 -2.72 -4.03
CA ILE A 230 5.91 -1.58 -3.90
C ILE A 230 6.72 -1.80 -2.61
N PRO A 231 8.05 -1.98 -2.71
CA PRO A 231 8.90 -2.06 -1.52
C PRO A 231 8.81 -0.76 -0.72
N VAL A 232 8.52 -0.90 0.58
CA VAL A 232 8.53 0.22 1.53
C VAL A 232 9.79 0.09 2.37
N GLU A 233 10.75 0.98 2.13
CA GLU A 233 11.99 1.04 2.91
C GLU A 233 11.81 1.98 4.10
N TYR A 234 12.00 1.46 5.31
CA TYR A 234 11.88 2.25 6.53
C TYR A 234 13.07 3.19 6.72
N GLY A 235 12.76 4.44 7.08
CA GLY A 235 13.74 5.37 7.66
C GLY A 235 14.52 6.23 6.67
N PHE A 236 14.35 6.05 5.35
CA PHE A 236 15.00 6.90 4.36
C PHE A 236 14.01 7.38 3.29
N PRO A 237 13.88 8.69 3.07
CA PRO A 237 13.21 9.21 1.89
C PRO A 237 13.94 8.74 0.63
N SER A 238 13.22 8.59 -0.48
CA SER A 238 13.84 8.28 -1.76
C SER A 238 14.84 9.36 -2.15
N LEU A 239 15.87 8.99 -2.94
CA LEU A 239 16.82 9.95 -3.50
C LEU A 239 16.09 11.10 -4.21
N GLN A 240 15.00 10.79 -4.91
CA GLN A 240 14.17 11.78 -5.58
C GLN A 240 13.57 12.79 -4.59
N THR A 241 13.02 12.33 -3.45
CA THR A 241 12.53 13.20 -2.39
C THR A 241 13.65 14.06 -1.79
N LEU A 242 14.81 13.47 -1.53
CA LEU A 242 15.97 14.19 -0.99
C LEU A 242 16.47 15.27 -1.96
N CYS A 243 16.61 14.94 -3.25
CA CYS A 243 17.00 15.89 -4.29
C CYS A 243 16.00 17.05 -4.39
N ARG A 244 14.69 16.77 -4.34
CA ARG A 244 13.67 17.82 -4.33
C ARG A 244 13.82 18.75 -3.14
N GLN A 245 13.97 18.19 -1.94
CA GLN A 245 14.13 18.99 -0.72
C GLN A 245 15.34 19.93 -0.82
N VAL A 246 16.46 19.43 -1.34
CA VAL A 246 17.66 20.27 -1.58
C VAL A 246 17.36 21.37 -2.60
N ILE A 247 16.73 21.05 -3.73
CA ILE A 247 16.36 22.04 -4.76
C ILE A 247 15.46 23.13 -4.16
N GLN A 248 14.45 22.75 -3.39
CA GLN A 248 13.51 23.69 -2.76
C GLN A 248 14.16 24.59 -1.71
N GLN A 249 15.16 24.08 -0.97
CA GLN A 249 15.92 24.88 -0.01
C GLN A 249 16.78 25.97 -0.68
N HIS A 250 17.20 25.76 -1.93
CA HIS A 250 18.09 26.67 -2.65
C HIS A 250 17.36 27.58 -3.65
N ILE A 251 16.03 27.50 -3.72
CA ILE A 251 15.23 28.28 -4.66
C ILE A 251 14.31 29.23 -3.89
N VAL A 252 14.50 30.53 -4.13
CA VAL A 252 13.83 31.61 -3.41
C VAL A 252 12.32 31.69 -3.73
N HIS A 253 11.92 31.32 -4.94
CA HIS A 253 10.52 31.33 -5.35
C HIS A 253 10.18 30.14 -6.26
N ARG A 254 8.99 29.56 -6.10
CA ARG A 254 8.55 28.38 -6.86
C ARG A 254 8.62 28.55 -8.39
N LEU A 255 8.39 29.76 -8.88
CA LEU A 255 8.51 30.10 -10.31
C LEU A 255 9.96 30.04 -10.82
N ALA A 256 10.97 30.20 -9.94
CA ALA A 256 12.38 30.07 -10.34
C ALA A 256 12.75 28.60 -10.66
N ILE A 257 11.89 27.63 -10.33
CA ILE A 257 12.04 26.24 -10.79
C ILE A 257 11.86 26.14 -12.31
N ASP A 258 11.07 27.01 -12.93
CA ASP A 258 10.87 27.00 -14.40
C ASP A 258 12.15 27.35 -15.15
N GLY A 259 13.03 28.13 -14.52
CA GLY A 259 14.34 28.52 -15.04
C GLY A 259 15.43 27.44 -14.86
N LEU A 260 15.15 26.33 -14.17
CA LEU A 260 16.07 25.21 -14.11
C LEU A 260 16.03 24.41 -15.42
N ASP A 261 17.19 23.95 -15.87
CA ASP A 261 17.30 23.03 -17.00
C ASP A 261 16.95 21.59 -16.59
N LEU A 262 15.72 21.41 -16.12
CA LEU A 262 15.15 20.13 -15.70
C LEU A 262 14.09 19.67 -16.70
N PRO A 263 13.98 18.36 -16.96
CA PRO A 263 12.84 17.77 -17.68
C PRO A 263 11.51 18.20 -17.05
N LEU A 264 10.49 18.43 -17.89
CA LEU A 264 9.16 18.87 -17.45
C LEU A 264 8.56 18.05 -16.28
N PRO A 265 8.66 16.71 -16.25
CA PRO A 265 8.16 15.93 -15.11
C PRO A 265 8.86 16.26 -13.79
N LEU A 266 10.17 16.56 -13.82
CA LEU A 266 10.95 16.90 -12.64
C LEU A 266 10.71 18.34 -12.19
N ARG A 267 10.49 19.29 -13.12
CA ARG A 267 10.06 20.65 -12.77
C ARG A 267 8.71 20.63 -12.06
N SER A 268 7.73 19.93 -12.64
CA SER A 268 6.40 19.77 -12.01
C SER A 268 6.50 19.09 -10.65
N PHE A 269 7.32 18.05 -10.53
CA PHE A 269 7.58 17.39 -9.25
C PHE A 269 8.18 18.34 -8.21
N CYS A 270 9.17 19.17 -8.57
CA CYS A 270 9.77 20.11 -7.63
C CYS A 270 8.84 21.28 -7.26
N GLN A 271 7.94 21.67 -8.16
CA GLN A 271 7.00 22.77 -7.93
C GLN A 271 5.85 22.34 -7.02
N HIS A 272 5.24 21.18 -7.28
CA HIS A 272 3.94 20.83 -6.71
C HIS A 272 4.00 19.86 -5.52
N GLU A 273 5.17 19.35 -5.15
CA GLU A 273 5.34 18.44 -4.02
C GLU A 273 6.19 19.02 -2.91
#